data_AF-A0A936NLL4-F1
#
_entry.id   AF-A0A936NLL4-F1
#
_cell.length_a   1.000
_cell.length_b   1.000
_cell.length_c   1.000
_cell.angle_alpha   90.00
_cell.angle_beta   90.00
_cell.angle_gamma   90.00
#
_symmetry.space_group_name_H-M   'P 1'
#
loop_
_entity.id
_entity.type
_entity.pdbx_description
1 polymer ?
#
loop_
_entity_poly.entity_id
_entity_poly.type
_entity_poly.pdbx_seq_one_letter_code
_entity_poly.pdbx_strand_id
1 'polypeptide(L)' 'MITDLVCNMQLNEQEVMHTRTFEGEVYYFCSEACRAEFERHTEDYVKQAQPERERETDVQISLLHR' A
#
# COMPACT_ATOMS: atom_id res chain seq x y z
N MET A 1 -2.12 -1.79 -13.77
CA MET A 1 -1.01 -0.83 -13.64
C MET A 1 -0.67 -0.70 -12.19
N ILE A 2 0.58 -0.97 -11.83
CA ILE A 2 1.09 -0.84 -10.47
C ILE A 2 1.66 0.57 -10.34
N THR A 3 1.44 1.25 -9.21
CA THR A 3 1.98 2.59 -8.97
C THR A 3 2.87 2.55 -7.73
N ASP A 4 4.10 3.06 -7.87
CA ASP A 4 4.99 3.30 -6.74
C ASP A 4 4.41 4.45 -5.89
N LEU A 5 4.15 4.19 -4.60
CA LEU A 5 3.52 5.17 -3.71
C LEU A 5 4.44 6.31 -3.26
N VAL A 6 5.75 6.19 -3.47
CA VAL A 6 6.74 7.20 -3.07
C VAL A 6 6.95 8.22 -4.17
N CYS A 7 7.04 7.77 -5.42
CA CYS A 7 7.36 8.64 -6.57
C CYS A 7 6.24 8.74 -7.62
N ASN A 8 5.13 8.02 -7.43
CA ASN A 8 3.99 7.95 -8.34
C ASN A 8 4.34 7.44 -9.74
N MET A 9 5.45 6.72 -9.86
CA MET A 9 5.87 6.09 -11.10
C MET A 9 4.99 4.88 -11.41
N GLN A 10 4.53 4.76 -12.65
CA GLN A 10 3.84 3.57 -13.12
C GLN A 10 4.86 2.46 -13.39
N LEU A 11 4.59 1.29 -12.82
CA LEU A 11 5.40 0.09 -12.97
C LEU A 11 4.64 -0.93 -13.82
N ASN A 12 5.37 -1.54 -14.75
CA ASN A 12 4.92 -2.76 -15.39
C ASN A 12 5.15 -3.95 -14.45
N GLU A 13 4.23 -4.91 -14.43
CA GLU A 13 4.32 -6.10 -13.57
C GLU A 13 5.61 -6.89 -13.80
N GLN A 14 6.18 -6.82 -15.00
CA GLN A 14 7.44 -7.47 -15.38
C GLN A 14 8.70 -6.73 -14.90
N GLU A 15 8.56 -5.45 -14.55
CA GLU A 15 9.68 -4.58 -14.13
C GLU A 15 9.76 -4.45 -12.61
N VAL A 16 8.83 -5.05 -11.86
CA VAL A 16 8.85 -4.91 -10.42
C VAL A 16 9.92 -5.79 -9.78
N MET A 17 10.98 -5.14 -9.30
CA MET A 17 12.10 -5.77 -8.62
C MET A 17 12.02 -5.65 -7.09
N HIS A 18 11.28 -4.65 -6.59
CA HIS A 18 11.25 -4.31 -5.17
C HIS A 18 9.83 -4.31 -4.65
N THR A 19 9.60 -5.09 -3.59
CA THR A 19 8.30 -5.22 -2.95
C THR A 19 8.40 -5.10 -1.44
N ARG A 20 7.28 -4.74 -0.82
CA ARG A 20 7.12 -4.78 0.63
C ARG A 20 5.71 -5.23 0.98
N THR A 21 5.60 -6.21 1.89
CA THR A 21 4.31 -6.59 2.45
C THR A 21 4.04 -5.79 3.73
N PHE A 22 2.86 -5.18 3.82
CA PHE A 22 2.39 -4.49 5.02
C PHE A 22 0.88 -4.75 5.19
N GLU A 23 0.47 -5.17 6.38
CA GLU A 23 -0.93 -5.54 6.69
C GLU A 23 -1.57 -6.56 5.74
N GLY A 24 -0.78 -7.49 5.21
CA GLY A 24 -1.24 -8.52 4.26
C GLY A 24 -1.28 -8.07 2.80
N GLU A 25 -1.01 -6.80 2.53
CA GLU A 25 -0.99 -6.21 1.19
C GLU A 25 0.45 -6.09 0.66
N VAL A 26 0.63 -6.35 -0.63
CA VAL A 26 1.93 -6.23 -1.30
C VAL A 26 2.02 -4.90 -2.02
N TYR A 27 3.00 -4.09 -1.63
CA TYR A 27 3.38 -2.83 -2.25
C TYR A 27 4.62 -3.03 -3.13
N TYR A 28 4.72 -2.22 -4.18
CA TYR A 28 5.65 -2.40 -5.29
C TYR A 28 6.40 -1.08 -5.55
N PHE A 29 7.71 -1.15 -5.79
CA PHE A 29 8.57 0.04 -5.88
C PHE A 29 9.53 -0.03 -7.07
N CYS A 30 9.82 1.13 -7.65
CA CYS A 30 10.73 1.29 -8.80
C CYS A 30 12.19 1.06 -8.43
N SER A 31 12.54 1.25 -7.15
CA SER A 31 13.90 1.18 -6.64
C SER A 31 13.91 0.81 -5.16
N GLU A 32 15.05 0.31 -4.69
CA GLU A 32 15.28 0.06 -3.26
C GLU A 32 15.15 1.34 -2.42
N ALA A 33 15.54 2.50 -2.97
CA ALA A 33 15.40 3.78 -2.30
C ALA A 33 13.92 4.13 -2.01
N CYS A 34 13.03 3.93 -2.98
CA CYS A 34 11.59 4.13 -2.79
C CYS A 34 11.02 3.13 -1.77
N ARG A 35 11.43 1.84 -1.84
CA ARG A 35 11.05 0.85 -0.83
C ARG A 35 11.47 1.27 0.58
N ALA A 36 12.71 1.75 0.75
CA ALA A 36 13.23 2.15 2.05
C ALA A 36 12.53 3.40 2.60
N GLU A 37 12.19 4.37 1.74
CA GLU A 37 11.42 5.54 2.13
C GLU A 37 9.99 5.17 2.55
N PHE A 38 9.36 4.27 1.80
CA PHE A 38 8.08 3.69 2.18
C PHE A 38 8.15 3.00 3.55
N GLU A 39 9.20 2.23 3.84
CA GLU A 39 9.37 1.56 5.14
C GLU A 39 9.52 2.55 6.32
N ARG A 40 10.05 3.75 6.08
CA ARG A 40 10.15 4.80 7.12
C ARG A 40 8.82 5.49 7.40
N HIS A 41 7.99 5.63 6.37
CA HIS A 41 6.74 6.39 6.41
C HIS A 41 5.54 5.55 5.95
N THR A 42 5.52 4.26 6.32
CA THR A 42 4.58 3.28 5.76
C THR A 42 3.11 3.70 5.98
N GLU A 43 2.77 4.11 7.20
CA GLU A 43 1.40 4.54 7.52
C GLU A 43 0.95 5.74 6.69
N ASP A 44 1.83 6.70 6.44
CA ASP A 44 1.50 7.93 5.71
C ASP A 44 1.19 7.64 4.24
N TYR A 45 2.01 6.78 3.61
CA TYR A 45 1.81 6.35 2.24
C TYR A 45 0.57 5.45 2.10
N VAL A 46 0.34 4.54 3.05
CA VAL A 46 -0.83 3.66 3.03
C VAL A 46 -2.13 4.44 3.20
N LYS A 47 -2.18 5.39 4.14
CA LYS A 47 -3.37 6.27 4.34
C LYS A 47 -3.70 7.07 3.09
N GLN A 48 -2.69 7.59 2.39
CA GLN A 48 -2.89 8.33 1.14
C GLN A 48 -3.36 7.43 -0.01
N ALA A 49 -2.83 6.21 -0.09
CA ALA A 49 -3.18 5.26 -1.13
C ALA A 49 -4.55 4.59 -0.93
N GLN A 50 -5.07 4.56 0.32
CA GLN A 50 -6.23 3.76 0.70
C GLN A 50 -7.18 4.52 1.63
N PRO A 51 -7.87 5.57 1.15
CA PRO A 51 -8.89 6.26 1.95
C PRO A 51 -10.15 5.42 2.22
N GLU A 52 -10.27 4.21 1.65
CA GLU A 52 -11.49 3.40 1.74
C GLU A 52 -11.36 2.14 2.61
N ARG A 53 -10.15 1.62 2.87
CA ARG A 53 -9.94 0.38 3.63
C ARG A 53 -10.32 0.47 5.11
N GLU A 54 -10.21 1.65 5.72
CA GLU A 54 -10.67 1.86 7.11
C GLU A 54 -12.20 1.69 7.25
N ARG A 55 -12.98 1.83 6.16
CA ARG A 55 -14.44 1.67 6.21
C ARG A 55 -14.90 0.21 6.23
N GLU A 56 -14.06 -0.73 5.81
CA GLU A 56 -14.47 -2.13 5.68
C GLU A 56 -14.45 -2.87 7.03
N THR A 57 -13.54 -2.51 7.93
CA THR A 57 -13.49 -3.06 9.30
C THR A 57 -14.66 -2.57 10.17
N ASP A 58 -15.10 -1.33 9.97
CA ASP A 58 -16.22 -0.72 10.70
C ASP A 58 -17.58 -1.36 10.35
N VAL A 59 -17.75 -1.75 9.08
CA VAL A 59 -18.96 -2.43 8.59
C VAL A 59 -19.06 -3.85 9.14
N GLN A 60 -17.95 -4.59 9.22
CA GLN A 60 -17.95 -5.96 9.76
C GLN A 60 -18.25 -6.02 11.26
N ILE A 61 -17.76 -5.06 12.06
CA ILE A 61 -18.06 -4.97 13.50
C ILE A 61 -19.54 -4.60 13.73
N SER A 62 -20.10 -3.74 12.87
CA SER A 62 -21.51 -3.34 12.91
C SER A 62 -22.48 -4.47 12.56
N LEU A 63 -22.07 -5.43 11.70
CA LEU A 63 -22.86 -6.63 11.40
C LEU A 63 -22.73 -7.74 12.46
N LEU A 64 -21.65 -7.78 13.22
CA LEU A 64 -21.43 -8.82 14.26
C LEU A 64 -22.23 -8.56 15.54
N HIS A 65 -22.57 -7.31 15.85
CA HIS A 65 -23.37 -6.92 17.01
C HIS A 65 -24.89 -6.86 16.74
N ARG A 66 -25.37 -7.54 15.69
CA ARG A 66 -26.79 -7.64 15.35
C ARG A 66 -27.40 -8.97 15.79
#